data_AF-A0A3N5V4W0-F1
#
_entry.id   AF-A0A3N5V4W0-F1
#
_cell.length_a   1.000
_cell.length_b   1.000
_cell.length_c   1.000
_cell.angle_alpha   90.00
_cell.angle_beta   90.00
_cell.angle_gamma   90.00
#
_symmetry.space_group_name_H-M   'P 1'
#
loop_
_entity.id
_entity.type
_entity.pdbx_description
1 polymer ?
#
loop_
_entity_poly.entity_id
_entity_poly.type
_entity_poly.pdbx_seq_one_letter_code
_entity_poly.pdbx_strand_id
1 'polypeptide(L)' 'MMVDINSEYTRAMIRDFIKIQKDILGLPNLTTKQKDDINSLGYELGALSSQADDDKIKTGLIDMMNRLN' A
#
# COMPACT_ATOMS: atom_id res chain seq x y z
N MET A 1 12.02 19.18 4.16
CA MET A 1 10.81 19.29 3.33
C MET A 1 9.85 18.20 3.78
N MET A 2 8.90 18.57 4.64
CA MET A 2 7.76 17.71 4.92
C MET A 2 6.89 17.86 3.67
N VAL A 3 6.90 16.85 2.79
CA VAL A 3 6.00 16.86 1.63
C VAL A 3 4.61 16.95 2.22
N ASP A 4 3.92 18.06 2.01
CA ASP A 4 2.51 18.19 2.33
C ASP A 4 1.77 17.30 1.34
N ILE A 5 1.82 15.99 1.59
CA ILE A 5 1.09 15.03 0.79
C ILE A 5 -0.36 15.33 1.10
N ASN A 6 -1.07 15.96 0.15
CA ASN A 6 -2.52 16.11 0.23
C ASN A 6 -3.10 14.72 0.50
N SER A 7 -3.97 14.59 1.49
CA SER A 7 -4.54 13.29 1.89
C SER A 7 -5.28 12.62 0.74
N GLU A 8 -5.89 13.39 -0.16
CA GLU A 8 -6.49 12.87 -1.39
C GLU A 8 -5.45 12.21 -2.30
N TYR A 9 -4.28 12.84 -2.44
CA TYR A 9 -3.16 12.29 -3.19
C TYR A 9 -2.61 11.03 -2.51
N THR A 10 -2.47 11.01 -1.18
CA THR A 10 -2.06 9.80 -0.44
C THR A 10 -3.04 8.65 -0.67
N ARG A 11 -4.34 8.92 -0.61
CA ARG A 11 -5.40 7.94 -0.87
C ARG A 11 -5.37 7.43 -2.31
N ALA A 12 -5.11 8.30 -3.28
CA ALA A 12 -4.94 7.92 -4.67
C ALA A 12 -3.74 6.95 -4.85
N MET A 13 -2.58 7.29 -4.27
CA MET A 13 -1.41 6.41 -4.29
C MET A 13 -1.70 5.03 -3.70
N ILE A 14 -2.36 4.97 -2.53
CA ILE A 14 -2.71 3.68 -1.91
C ILE A 14 -3.61 2.86 -2.82
N ARG A 15 -4.62 3.48 -3.45
CA ARG A 15 -5.50 2.79 -4.41
C ARG A 15 -4.72 2.25 -5.61
N ASP A 16 -3.76 3.00 -6.12
CA ASP A 16 -2.93 2.56 -7.25
C ASP A 16 -1.97 1.44 -6.86
N PHE A 17 -1.40 1.47 -5.65
CA PHE A 17 -0.63 0.33 -5.13
C PHE A 17 -1.48 -0.95 -5.00
N ILE A 18 -2.74 -0.84 -4.55
CA ILE A 18 -3.67 -1.98 -4.50
C ILE A 18 -3.94 -2.54 -5.91
N LYS A 19 -4.05 -1.68 -6.94
CA LYS A 19 -4.20 -2.15 -8.32
C LYS A 19 -2.94 -2.89 -8.79
N ILE A 20 -1.76 -2.30 -8.58
CA ILE A 20 -0.47 -2.93 -8.92
C ILE A 20 -0.34 -4.28 -8.22
N GLN A 21 -0.72 -4.38 -6.94
CA GLN A 21 -0.73 -5.64 -6.20
C GLN A 21 -1.58 -6.70 -6.90
N LYS A 22 -2.81 -6.34 -7.32
CA LYS A 22 -3.70 -7.26 -8.06
C LYS A 22 -3.11 -7.68 -9.40
N ASP A 23 -2.49 -6.75 -10.12
CA ASP A 23 -1.85 -7.04 -11.41
C ASP A 23 -0.67 -7.99 -11.24
N ILE A 24 0.17 -7.80 -10.21
CA ILE A 24 1.28 -8.69 -9.89
C ILE A 24 0.75 -10.07 -9.53
N LEU A 25 -0.29 -10.18 -8.68
CA LEU A 25 -0.91 -11.46 -8.32
C LEU A 25 -1.49 -12.21 -9.53
N GLY A 26 -1.83 -11.48 -10.60
CA GLY A 26 -2.27 -12.05 -11.88
C GLY A 26 -1.13 -12.63 -12.73
N LEU A 27 0.14 -12.36 -12.41
CA LEU A 27 1.27 -12.90 -13.16
C LEU A 27 1.40 -14.43 -12.97
N PRO A 28 1.69 -15.19 -14.04
CA PRO A 28 1.97 -16.60 -13.92
C PRO A 28 3.30 -16.83 -13.18
N ASN A 29 3.45 -18.02 -12.59
CA ASN A 29 4.70 -18.52 -11.97
C ASN A 29 5.18 -17.78 -10.71
N LEU A 30 4.32 -17.05 -10.01
CA LEU A 30 4.63 -16.62 -8.64
C LEU A 30 4.71 -17.85 -7.71
N THR A 31 5.77 -17.93 -6.93
CA THR A 31 5.88 -18.90 -5.83
C THR A 31 4.82 -18.63 -4.77
N THR A 32 4.46 -19.64 -3.97
CA THR A 32 3.54 -19.47 -2.83
C THR A 32 4.00 -18.36 -1.90
N LYS A 33 5.29 -18.35 -1.54
CA LYS A 33 5.87 -17.30 -0.68
C LYS A 33 5.71 -15.90 -1.27
N GLN A 34 5.98 -15.72 -2.56
CA GLN A 34 5.78 -14.41 -3.21
C GLN A 34 4.31 -13.98 -3.15
N LYS A 35 3.37 -14.89 -3.40
CA LYS A 35 1.93 -14.59 -3.30
C LYS A 35 1.55 -14.18 -1.88
N ASP A 36 2.06 -14.88 -0.87
CA ASP A 36 1.78 -14.59 0.54
C ASP A 36 2.35 -13.21 0.93
N ASP A 37 3.60 -12.94 0.55
CA ASP A 37 4.27 -11.65 0.82
C ASP A 37 3.49 -10.50 0.14
N ILE A 38 3.05 -10.67 -1.13
CA ILE A 38 2.24 -9.69 -1.86
C ILE A 38 0.84 -9.52 -1.25
N ASN A 39 0.20 -10.61 -0.81
CA ASN A 39 -1.09 -10.55 -0.13
C ASN A 39 -0.99 -9.78 1.18
N SER A 40 0.07 -10.00 1.97
CA SER A 40 0.33 -9.25 3.21
C SER A 40 0.40 -7.75 2.97
N LEU A 41 1.14 -7.32 1.94
CA LEU A 41 1.20 -5.91 1.53
C LEU A 41 -0.18 -5.37 1.14
N GLY A 42 -0.98 -6.17 0.45
CA GLY A 42 -2.36 -5.81 0.11
C GLY A 42 -3.27 -5.60 1.30
N TYR A 43 -3.14 -6.43 2.34
CA TYR A 43 -3.91 -6.26 3.57
C TYR A 43 -3.56 -4.95 4.28
N GLU A 44 -2.27 -4.62 4.36
CA GLU A 44 -1.80 -3.35 4.95
C GLU A 44 -2.32 -2.14 4.14
N LEU A 45 -2.17 -2.17 2.81
CA LEU A 45 -2.69 -1.12 1.93
C LEU A 45 -4.22 -0.99 2.03
N GLY A 46 -4.94 -2.11 2.13
CA GLY A 46 -6.39 -2.14 2.32
C GLY A 46 -6.82 -1.49 3.63
N ALA A 47 -6.10 -1.78 4.72
CA ALA A 47 -6.32 -1.16 6.03
C ALA A 47 -6.08 0.36 5.98
N LEU A 48 -4.98 0.81 5.35
CA LEU A 48 -4.71 2.25 5.16
C LEU A 48 -5.78 2.92 4.31
N SER A 49 -6.24 2.26 3.24
CA SER A 49 -7.27 2.81 2.34
C SER A 49 -8.62 3.05 3.03
N SER A 50 -8.93 2.24 4.05
CA SER A 50 -10.17 2.28 4.83
C SER A 50 -10.11 3.23 6.02
N GLN A 51 -8.95 3.82 6.30
CA GLN A 51 -8.78 4.75 7.40
C GLN A 51 -9.49 6.09 7.09
N ALA A 52 -10.17 6.65 8.09
CA ALA A 52 -10.87 7.93 7.98
C ALA A 52 -9.94 9.11 8.31
N ASP A 53 -8.99 8.89 9.21
CA ASP A 53 -8.02 9.89 9.68
C ASP A 53 -6.85 10.05 8.69
N ASP A 54 -6.76 11.23 8.08
CA ASP A 54 -5.78 11.54 7.05
C ASP A 54 -4.33 11.52 7.55
N ASP A 55 -4.07 11.90 8.81
CA ASP A 55 -2.72 11.90 9.37
C ASP A 55 -2.25 10.46 9.65
N LYS A 56 -3.17 9.58 10.05
CA LYS A 56 -2.89 8.14 10.20
C LYS A 56 -2.58 7.47 8.86
N ILE A 57 -3.22 7.91 7.77
CA ILE A 57 -2.93 7.38 6.43
C ILE A 57 -1.51 7.77 6.01
N LYS A 58 -1.14 9.05 6.16
CA LYS A 58 0.20 9.54 5.79
C LYS A 58 1.28 8.83 6.59
N THR A 59 1.12 8.79 7.91
CA THR A 59 2.09 8.14 8.81
C THR A 59 2.19 6.65 8.52
N GLY A 60 1.06 5.95 8.40
CA GLY A 60 1.03 4.52 8.13
C GLY A 60 1.63 4.15 6.76
N LEU A 61 1.44 5.00 5.73
CA LEU A 61 2.09 4.80 4.44
C LEU A 61 3.62 4.96 4.54
N ILE A 62 4.11 5.99 5.24
CA ILE A 62 5.55 6.21 5.46
C ILE A 62 6.14 5.02 6.22
N ASP A 63 5.49 4.55 7.29
CA ASP A 63 5.95 3.41 8.07
C ASP A 63 6.03 2.14 7.22
N MET A 64 5.04 1.91 6.36
CA MET A 64 5.04 0.77 5.44
C MET A 64 6.20 0.87 4.43
N MET A 65 6.43 2.04 3.84
CA MET A 65 7.55 2.25 2.91
C MET A 65 8.92 2.07 3.60
N ASN A 66 9.06 2.53 4.84
CA ASN A 66 10.31 2.39 5.60
C ASN A 66 10.63 0.92 5.95
N ARG A 67 9.62 0.06 6.10
CA ARG A 67 9.83 -1.39 6.32
C ARG A 67 10.28 -2.15 5.06
N LEU A 68 10.08 -1.56 3.89
CA LEU A 68 10.41 -2.16 2.59
C LEU A 68 11.82 -1.80 2.09
N ASN A 69 12.47 -0.80 2.71
CA ASN A 69 13.87 -0.44 2.47
C ASN A 69 14.82 -1.25 3.35
#